data_AF-A0A9E7CK68-F1
#
_entry.id   AF-A0A9E7CK68-F1
#
_cell.length_a   1.000
_cell.length_b   1.000
_cell.length_c   1.000
_cell.angle_alpha   90.00
_cell.angle_beta   90.00
_cell.angle_gamma   90.00
#
_symmetry.space_group_name_H-M   'P 1'
#
loop_
_entity.id
_entity.type
_entity.pdbx_description
1 polymer ?
#
loop_
_entity_poly.entity_id
_entity_poly.type
_entity_poly.pdbx_seq_one_letter_code
_entity_poly.pdbx_strand_id
1 'polypeptide(L)'
;MSGKGAQSLGSVLSIAKMSKDSFFRGHIPLLSFMAILSLNLGVINLLPIPMLDGGHIVFYLYEYIFGKPIPEKVLAWLYKTGFAVLISVMLFTMWNDLMRFKVISTVVQLFK
;
A
#
# COMPACT_ATOMS: atom_id res chain seq x y z
N MET A 1 -11.19 -17.57 16.87
CA MET A 1 -11.70 -16.84 15.69
C MET A 1 -10.51 -16.44 14.84
N SER A 2 -10.41 -17.03 13.65
CA SER A 2 -9.20 -17.11 12.82
C SER A 2 -8.76 -15.74 12.29
N GLY A 3 -7.49 -15.39 12.50
CA GLY A 3 -6.83 -14.15 12.07
C GLY A 3 -6.68 -13.98 10.56
N LYS A 4 -7.80 -13.95 9.83
CA LYS A 4 -7.87 -13.77 8.38
C LYS A 4 -8.16 -12.34 7.92
N GLY A 5 -8.49 -11.43 8.84
CA GLY A 5 -8.87 -10.04 8.51
C GLY A 5 -7.72 -9.19 7.92
N ALA A 6 -6.48 -9.43 8.36
CA ALA A 6 -5.31 -8.73 7.81
C ALA A 6 -4.91 -9.27 6.43
N GLN A 7 -5.22 -10.54 6.12
CA GLN A 7 -4.86 -11.18 4.85
C GLN A 7 -5.85 -10.87 3.71
N SER A 8 -7.06 -10.38 4.02
CA SER A 8 -8.07 -10.08 2.98
C SER A 8 -7.94 -8.69 2.34
N LEU A 9 -7.28 -7.73 3.01
CA LEU A 9 -7.11 -6.35 2.53
C LEU A 9 -5.75 -6.10 1.85
N GLY A 10 -4.78 -7.00 1.99
CA GLY A 10 -3.41 -6.76 1.52
C GLY A 10 -3.21 -6.85 0.00
N SER A 11 -4.21 -7.25 -0.78
CA SER A 11 -4.10 -7.49 -2.22
C SER A 11 -4.94 -6.50 -3.02
N VAL A 12 -4.35 -5.92 -4.07
CA VAL A 12 -4.98 -4.88 -4.91
C VAL A 12 -6.29 -5.39 -5.50
N LEU A 13 -6.30 -6.63 -5.97
CA LEU A 13 -7.51 -7.21 -6.56
C LEU A 13 -8.60 -7.51 -5.52
N SER A 14 -8.22 -7.79 -4.27
CA SER A 14 -9.18 -8.00 -3.18
C SER A 14 -9.86 -6.69 -2.80
N ILE A 15 -9.11 -5.59 -2.71
CA ILE A 15 -9.65 -4.24 -2.51
C ILE A 15 -10.61 -3.88 -3.65
N ALA A 16 -10.26 -4.18 -4.91
CA ALA A 16 -11.13 -3.94 -6.06
C ALA A 16 -12.46 -4.71 -5.96
N LYS A 17 -12.43 -5.98 -5.55
CA LYS A 17 -13.66 -6.78 -5.34
C LYS A 17 -14.51 -6.24 -4.20
N MET A 18 -13.88 -5.90 -3.06
CA MET A 18 -14.59 -5.35 -1.90
C MET A 18 -15.19 -3.97 -2.20
N SER A 19 -14.51 -3.16 -3.02
CA SER A 19 -15.02 -1.88 -3.51
C SER A 19 -16.26 -2.08 -4.38
N LYS A 20 -16.18 -3.00 -5.36
CA LYS A 20 -17.32 -3.36 -6.22
C LYS A 20 -18.52 -3.82 -5.39
N ASP A 21 -18.31 -4.72 -4.45
CA ASP A 21 -19.35 -5.26 -3.57
C ASP A 21 -19.96 -4.17 -2.67
N SER A 22 -19.13 -3.28 -2.11
CA SER A 22 -19.61 -2.16 -1.29
C SER A 22 -20.40 -1.13 -2.08
N PHE A 23 -20.06 -0.92 -3.36
CA PHE A 23 -20.83 -0.04 -4.26
C PHE A 23 -22.26 -0.57 -4.49
N PHE A 24 -22.41 -1.87 -4.75
CA PHE A 24 -23.74 -2.48 -4.96
C PHE A 24 -24.58 -2.58 -3.68
N ARG A 25 -23.97 -2.54 -2.49
CA ARG A 25 -24.67 -2.51 -1.20
C ARG A 25 -25.24 -1.14 -0.81
N GLY A 26 -24.96 -0.09 -1.57
CA GLY A 26 -25.47 1.27 -1.35
C GLY A 26 -24.45 2.23 -0.71
N HIS A 27 -24.91 3.45 -0.42
CA HIS A 27 -24.03 4.57 -0.06
C HIS A 27 -23.37 4.44 1.32
N ILE A 28 -24.11 3.95 2.33
CA ILE A 28 -23.57 3.81 3.70
C ILE A 28 -22.42 2.79 3.76
N PRO A 29 -22.56 1.56 3.22
CA PRO A 29 -21.45 0.59 3.20
C PRO A 29 -20.24 1.08 2.41
N LEU A 30 -20.46 1.82 1.32
CA LEU A 30 -19.38 2.41 0.53
C LEU A 30 -18.58 3.44 1.33
N LEU A 31 -19.25 4.35 2.03
CA LEU A 31 -18.61 5.33 2.91
C LEU A 31 -17.82 4.66 4.03
N SER A 32 -18.39 3.63 4.67
CA SER A 32 -17.68 2.88 5.71
C SER A 32 -16.45 2.16 5.17
N PHE A 33 -16.54 1.56 3.99
CA PHE A 33 -15.40 0.92 3.32
C PHE A 33 -14.29 1.94 3.01
N MET A 34 -14.65 3.10 2.46
CA MET A 34 -13.71 4.19 2.20
C MET A 34 -13.06 4.69 3.49
N ALA A 35 -13.84 4.89 4.57
CA ALA A 35 -13.31 5.34 5.85
C ALA A 35 -12.26 4.37 6.42
N ILE A 36 -12.54 3.06 6.38
CA ILE A 36 -11.61 2.03 6.86
C ILE A 36 -10.35 1.97 5.98
N LEU A 37 -10.51 2.04 4.65
CA LEU A 37 -9.37 2.09 3.73
C LEU A 37 -8.48 3.31 3.99
N SER A 38 -9.08 4.50 4.10
CA SER A 38 -8.36 5.75 4.34
C SER A 38 -7.63 5.73 5.67
N LEU A 39 -8.25 5.19 6.73
CA LEU A 39 -7.59 5.03 8.03
C LEU A 39 -6.36 4.12 7.92
N ASN A 40 -6.49 2.97 7.25
CA ASN A 40 -5.38 2.04 7.05
C ASN A 40 -4.24 2.69 6.24
N LEU A 41 -4.59 3.42 5.17
CA LEU A 41 -3.61 4.13 4.36
C LEU A 41 -2.91 5.24 5.15
N GLY A 42 -3.66 5.97 5.98
CA GLY A 42 -3.11 6.98 6.88
C GLY A 42 -2.13 6.39 7.89
N VAL A 43 -2.46 5.24 8.50
CA VAL A 43 -1.54 4.52 9.41
C VAL A 43 -0.28 4.08 8.69
N ILE A 44 -0.40 3.52 7.47
CA ILE A 44 0.76 3.10 6.67
C ILE A 44 1.62 4.30 6.27
N ASN A 45 1.00 5.41 5.85
CA ASN A 45 1.72 6.63 5.46
C ASN A 45 2.47 7.27 6.64
N LEU A 46 2.03 7.07 7.88
CA LEU A 46 2.73 7.55 9.08
C LEU A 46 3.92 6.67 9.50
N LEU A 47 4.13 5.51 8.87
CA LEU A 47 5.29 4.69 9.14
C LEU A 47 6.59 5.41 8.75
N PRO A 48 7.72 5.12 9.43
CA PRO A 48 9.01 5.75 9.16
C PRO A 48 9.68 5.16 7.90
N ILE A 49 8.93 5.11 6.79
CA ILE A 49 9.38 4.60 5.50
C ILE A 49 9.77 5.80 4.62
N PRO A 50 11.00 5.83 4.08
CA PRO A 50 11.43 6.86 3.13
C PRO A 50 10.51 6.89 1.91
N MET A 51 10.05 8.07 1.49
CA MET A 51 9.00 8.37 0.48
C MET A 51 7.55 8.41 0.98
N LEU A 52 7.25 7.94 2.20
CA LEU A 52 5.94 8.17 2.82
C LEU A 52 5.98 9.43 3.69
N ASP A 53 4.81 10.01 3.96
CA ASP A 53 4.65 11.23 4.77
C ASP A 53 5.33 11.11 6.15
N GLY A 54 5.26 9.92 6.77
CA GLY A 54 5.89 9.58 8.04
C GLY A 54 7.42 9.56 8.00
N GLY A 55 8.02 9.26 6.85
CA GLY A 55 9.46 9.37 6.66
C GLY A 55 9.94 10.82 6.81
N HIS A 56 9.20 11.78 6.22
CA HIS A 56 9.48 13.20 6.38
C HIS A 56 9.33 13.67 7.82
N ILE A 57 8.28 13.22 8.52
CA ILE A 57 8.08 13.53 9.95
C ILE A 57 9.30 13.09 10.77
N VAL A 58 9.83 11.90 10.53
CA VAL A 58 11.02 11.41 11.23
C VAL A 58 12.27 12.21 10.88
N PHE A 59 12.45 12.61 9.62
CA PHE A 59 13.60 13.43 9.22
C PHE A 59 13.55 14.82 9.87
N TYR A 60 12.37 15.45 9.93
CA TYR A 60 12.20 16.73 10.63
C TYR A 60 12.35 16.60 12.13
N LEU A 61 11.85 15.51 12.73
CA LEU A 61 12.05 15.25 14.15
C LEU A 61 13.54 15.05 14.48
N TYR A 62 14.26 14.33 13.62
CA TYR A 62 15.71 14.20 13.71
C TYR A 62 16.40 15.57 13.63
N GLU A 63 16.06 16.39 12.63
CA GLU A 63 16.65 17.72 12.47
C GLU A 63 16.36 18.63 13.67
N TYR A 64 15.15 18.55 14.23
CA TYR A 64 14.76 19.28 15.44
C TYR A 64 15.57 18.87 16.68
N ILE A 65 15.80 17.56 16.87
CA ILE A 65 16.55 17.04 18.02
C ILE A 65 18.06 17.30 17.90
N PHE A 66 18.62 17.07 16.70
CA PHE A 66 20.07 17.13 16.49
C PHE A 66 20.56 18.48 15.97
N GLY A 67 19.65 19.38 15.57
CA GLY A 67 19.95 20.73 15.06
C GLY A 67 20.71 20.75 13.74
N LYS A 68 20.73 19.63 13.01
CA LYS A 68 21.51 19.46 11.77
C LYS A 68 20.69 18.69 10.74
N PRO A 69 20.66 19.13 9.48
CA PRO A 69 19.98 18.41 8.42
C PRO A 69 20.68 17.07 8.13
N ILE A 70 19.91 16.08 7.69
CA ILE A 70 20.45 14.80 7.23
C ILE A 70 21.30 15.05 5.97
N PRO A 71 22.52 14.49 5.87
CA PRO A 71 23.35 14.66 4.68
C PRO A 71 22.64 14.18 3.42
N GLU A 72 22.70 14.96 2.34
CA GLU A 72 22.02 14.66 1.07
C GLU A 72 22.36 13.27 0.52
N LYS A 73 23.62 12.83 0.71
CA LYS A 73 24.07 11.47 0.32
C LYS A 73 23.32 10.36 1.04
N VAL A 74 23.03 10.54 2.33
CA VAL A 74 22.30 9.57 3.15
C VAL A 74 20.84 9.56 2.72
N LEU A 75 20.25 10.74 2.53
CA LEU A 75 18.87 10.88 2.09
C LEU A 75 18.64 10.26 0.70
N ALA A 76 19.54 10.49 -0.25
CA ALA A 76 19.50 9.89 -1.58
C ALA A 76 19.58 8.35 -1.53
N TRP A 77 20.47 7.80 -0.69
CA TRP A 77 20.56 6.35 -0.47
C TRP A 77 19.28 5.77 0.14
N LEU A 78 18.72 6.48 1.10
CA LEU A 78 17.54 6.09 1.85
C LEU A 78 16.29 6.10 0.94
N TYR A 79 16.11 7.13 0.11
CA TYR A 79 15.06 7.16 -0.90
C TYR A 79 15.25 6.10 -1.99
N LYS A 80 16.46 5.92 -2.52
CA LYS A 80 16.73 4.90 -3.54
C LYS A 80 16.42 3.49 -3.04
N THR A 81 16.82 3.19 -1.81
CA THR A 81 16.57 1.89 -1.17
C THR A 81 15.09 1.71 -0.85
N GLY A 82 14.45 2.73 -0.27
CA GLY A 82 13.01 2.74 -0.01
C GLY A 82 12.19 2.52 -1.28
N PHE A 83 12.55 3.21 -2.37
CA PHE A 83 11.91 3.06 -3.67
C PHE A 83 12.05 1.65 -4.22
N ALA A 84 13.27 1.10 -4.19
CA ALA A 84 13.53 -0.26 -4.67
C ALA A 84 12.73 -1.31 -3.90
N VAL A 85 12.65 -1.18 -2.57
CA VAL A 85 11.86 -2.08 -1.72
C VAL A 85 10.36 -1.95 -2.01
N LEU A 86 9.84 -0.72 -2.08
CA LEU A 86 8.43 -0.48 -2.39
C LEU A 86 8.02 -1.08 -3.74
N ILE A 87 8.79 -0.81 -4.79
CA ILE A 87 8.54 -1.38 -6.11
C ILE A 87 8.66 -2.91 -6.08
N SER A 88 9.64 -3.46 -5.38
CA SER A 88 9.79 -4.92 -5.24
C SER A 88 8.55 -5.56 -4.61
N VAL A 89 8.03 -4.97 -3.52
CA VAL A 89 6.81 -5.44 -2.85
C VAL A 89 5.57 -5.26 -3.73
N MET A 90 5.44 -4.13 -4.44
CA MET A 90 4.33 -3.92 -5.38
C MET A 90 4.35 -4.96 -6.50
N LEU A 91 5.50 -5.23 -7.11
CA LEU A 91 5.65 -6.25 -8.14
C LEU A 91 5.37 -7.65 -7.60
N PHE A 92 5.88 -7.97 -6.40
CA PHE A 92 5.64 -9.25 -5.76
C PHE A 92 4.15 -9.50 -5.48
N THR A 93 3.45 -8.52 -4.93
CA THR A 93 2.01 -8.63 -4.64
C THR A 93 1.19 -8.70 -5.93
N MET A 94 1.54 -7.90 -6.95
CA MET A 94 0.89 -7.96 -8.25
C MET A 94 1.10 -9.31 -8.94
N TRP A 95 2.32 -9.84 -8.93
CA TRP A 95 2.63 -11.16 -9.46
C TRP A 95 1.83 -12.28 -8.75
N ASN A 96 1.77 -12.22 -7.43
CA ASN A 96 0.98 -13.14 -6.62
C ASN A 96 -0.53 -13.06 -6.97
N ASP A 97 -1.06 -11.85 -7.17
CA ASP A 97 -2.45 -11.65 -7.61
C ASP A 97 -2.70 -12.24 -9.01
N LEU A 98 -1.78 -12.05 -9.98
CA LEU A 98 -1.89 -12.62 -11.33
C LEU A 98 -2.01 -14.15 -11.30
N MET A 99 -1.14 -14.81 -10.53
CA MET A 99 -1.13 -16.27 -10.37
C MET A 99 -2.39 -16.76 -9.66
N ARG A 100 -2.78 -16.11 -8.56
CA ARG A 100 -3.90 -16.53 -7.72
C ARG A 100 -5.25 -16.39 -8.41
N PHE A 101 -5.44 -15.31 -9.16
CA PHE A 101 -6.73 -15.02 -9.80
C PHE A 101 -6.84 -15.50 -11.25
N LYS A 102 -5.83 -16.25 -11.74
CA LYS A 102 -5.79 -16.81 -13.11
C LYS A 102 -6.13 -15.78 -14.19
N VAL A 103 -5.81 -14.51 -13.94
CA VAL A 103 -6.13 -13.38 -14.85
C VAL A 103 -5.56 -13.66 -16.23
N ILE A 104 -4.34 -14.21 -16.27
CA ILE A 104 -3.64 -14.61 -17.48
C ILE A 104 -4.50 -15.58 -18.32
N SER A 105 -5.10 -16.60 -17.71
CA SER A 105 -5.92 -17.55 -18.48
C SER A 105 -7.22 -16.94 -18.98
N THR A 106 -7.84 -16.04 -18.22
CA THR A 106 -9.07 -15.35 -18.64
C THR A 106 -8.80 -14.44 -19.85
N VAL A 107 -7.69 -13.71 -19.82
CA VAL A 107 -7.29 -12.84 -20.94
C VAL A 107 -6.96 -13.66 -22.19
N VAL A 108 -6.21 -14.76 -22.05
CA VAL A 108 -5.89 -15.65 -23.17
C VAL A 108 -7.15 -16.28 -23.80
N GLN A 109 -8.17 -16.59 -22.99
CA GLN A 109 -9.46 -17.10 -23.48
C GLN A 109 -10.32 -16.03 -24.17
N LEU A 110 -10.15 -14.74 -23.88
CA LEU A 110 -10.88 -13.66 -24.55
C LEU A 110 -10.41 -13.41 -25.99
N PHE A 111 -9.16 -13.80 -26.30
CA PHE A 111 -8.56 -13.65 -27.64
C PHE A 111 -8.62 -14.93 -28.49
N LYS A 112 -9.25 -16.00 -27.99
CA LYS A 112 -9.42 -17.27 -28.68
C LYS A 112 -10.90 -17.50 -28.96
#